data_AF-A0A259F3S7-F1
#
_entry.id   AF-A0A259F3S7-F1
#
_cell.length_a   1.000
_cell.length_b   1.000
_cell.length_c   1.000
_cell.angle_alpha   90.00
_cell.angle_beta   90.00
_cell.angle_gamma   90.00
#
_symmetry.space_group_name_H-M   'P 1'
#
loop_
_entity.id
_entity.type
_entity.pdbx_description
1 polymer ?
#
loop_
_entity_poly.entity_id
_entity_poly.type
_entity_poly.pdbx_seq_one_letter_code
_entity_poly.pdbx_strand_id
1 'polypeptide(L)'
;MADPRNELADIIVPAAPEAVVAAVSNSLFLWAALGLVGLAAVALLAWLWRRRRPARALRAIAAAAAQRQGTPPALAARLDAWARARFHLQRVEAAICPPVLDPVAWSDWVQALTHLRFAPPPPDGYTLLTALCERARPWSRRA
;
A
#
# COMPACT_ATOMS: atom_id res chain seq x y z
N MET A 1 -14.34 36.71 -65.07
CA MET A 1 -14.52 37.13 -63.66
C MET A 1 -15.05 35.90 -62.95
N ALA A 2 -14.22 35.22 -62.16
CA ALA A 2 -14.60 33.97 -61.50
C ALA A 2 -15.70 34.26 -60.47
N ASP A 3 -16.76 33.44 -60.47
CA ASP A 3 -17.88 33.59 -59.55
C ASP A 3 -17.42 33.22 -58.13
N PRO A 4 -17.40 34.16 -57.17
CA PRO A 4 -16.92 33.91 -55.80
C PRO A 4 -17.76 32.86 -55.05
N ARG A 5 -18.93 32.48 -55.57
CA ARG A 5 -19.75 31.39 -55.03
C ARG A 5 -19.15 30.01 -55.28
N ASN A 6 -18.37 29.85 -56.35
CA ASN A 6 -17.72 28.58 -56.69
C ASN A 6 -16.51 28.29 -55.79
N GLU A 7 -15.86 29.32 -55.24
CA GLU A 7 -14.77 29.17 -54.27
C GLU A 7 -15.27 28.81 -52.85
N LEU A 8 -16.51 29.18 -52.51
CA LEU A 8 -17.14 28.81 -51.22
C LEU A 8 -17.64 27.36 -51.18
N ALA A 9 -18.00 26.79 -52.32
CA ALA A 9 -18.45 25.40 -52.41
C ALA A 9 -17.32 24.39 -52.14
N ASP A 10 -16.06 24.78 -52.42
CA ASP A 10 -14.88 23.93 -52.22
C ASP A 10 -14.41 23.89 -50.75
N ILE A 11 -14.82 24.88 -49.95
CA ILE A 11 -14.49 24.97 -48.52
C ILE A 11 -15.38 24.04 -47.66
N ILE A 12 -16.56 23.67 -48.16
CA ILE A 12 -17.55 22.85 -47.44
C ILE A 12 -17.79 21.55 -48.22
N VAL A 13 -16.73 20.82 -48.56
CA VAL A 13 -16.91 19.41 -48.91
C VAL A 13 -17.32 18.68 -47.62
N PRO A 14 -18.55 18.13 -47.53
CA PRO A 14 -18.94 17.39 -46.33
C PRO A 14 -17.97 16.21 -46.19
N ALA A 15 -17.30 16.14 -45.04
CA ALA A 15 -16.38 15.04 -44.75
C ALA A 15 -17.11 13.72 -44.98
N ALA A 16 -16.51 12.85 -45.82
CA ALA A 16 -17.12 11.57 -46.15
C ALA A 16 -17.50 10.82 -44.86
N PRO A 17 -18.69 10.19 -44.79
CA PRO A 17 -19.19 9.59 -43.55
C PRO A 17 -18.19 8.58 -42.95
N GLU A 18 -17.44 7.87 -43.81
CA GLU A 18 -16.33 6.97 -43.48
C GLU A 18 -15.24 7.66 -42.62
N ALA A 19 -14.85 8.89 -42.99
CA ALA A 19 -13.80 9.65 -42.31
C ALA A 19 -14.27 10.18 -40.95
N VAL A 20 -15.55 10.55 -40.84
CA VAL A 20 -16.16 10.97 -39.58
C VAL A 20 -16.28 9.78 -38.61
N VAL A 21 -16.69 8.60 -39.10
CA VAL A 21 -16.78 7.38 -38.29
C VAL A 21 -15.39 6.91 -37.84
N ALA A 22 -14.37 6.97 -38.71
CA ALA A 22 -12.98 6.67 -38.36
C ALA A 22 -12.41 7.63 -37.30
N ALA A 23 -12.71 8.94 -37.41
CA ALA A 23 -12.26 9.93 -36.43
C ALA A 23 -12.96 9.77 -35.07
N VAL A 24 -14.27 9.52 -35.06
CA VAL A 24 -15.04 9.28 -33.83
C VAL A 24 -14.61 7.99 -33.15
N SER A 25 -14.43 6.90 -33.90
CA SER A 25 -13.95 5.63 -33.35
C SER A 25 -12.53 5.76 -32.81
N ASN A 26 -11.61 6.41 -33.51
CA ASN A 26 -10.26 6.67 -33.03
C ASN A 26 -10.25 7.52 -31.75
N SER A 27 -11.10 8.56 -31.67
CA SER A 27 -11.29 9.37 -30.46
C SER A 27 -11.80 8.52 -29.29
N LEU A 28 -12.82 7.68 -29.51
CA LEU A 28 -13.35 6.77 -28.49
C LEU A 28 -12.31 5.75 -28.02
N PHE A 29 -11.52 5.17 -28.93
CA PHE A 29 -10.42 4.27 -28.58
C PHE A 29 -9.33 4.97 -27.77
N LEU A 30 -8.98 6.23 -28.10
CA LEU A 30 -8.02 7.02 -27.33
C LEU A 30 -8.53 7.32 -25.91
N TRP A 31 -9.80 7.72 -25.76
CA TRP A 31 -10.40 7.95 -24.44
C TRP A 31 -10.51 6.66 -23.62
N ALA A 32 -10.88 5.55 -24.25
CA ALA A 32 -10.90 4.24 -23.61
C ALA A 32 -9.50 3.82 -23.16
N ALA A 33 -8.49 3.97 -24.02
CA ALA A 33 -7.09 3.67 -23.70
C ALA A 33 -6.59 4.55 -22.55
N LEU A 34 -6.89 5.85 -22.57
CA LEU A 34 -6.52 6.78 -21.49
C LEU A 34 -7.18 6.38 -20.16
N GLY A 35 -8.46 6.00 -20.18
CA GLY A 35 -9.17 5.50 -19.00
C GLY A 35 -8.57 4.21 -18.46
N LEU A 36 -8.20 3.27 -19.34
CA LEU A 36 -7.57 2.00 -18.97
C LEU A 36 -6.18 2.22 -18.37
N VAL A 37 -5.37 3.11 -18.95
CA VAL A 37 -4.06 3.50 -18.41
C VAL A 37 -4.22 4.17 -17.04
N GLY A 38 -5.20 5.05 -16.88
CA GLY A 38 -5.52 5.68 -15.59
C GLY A 38 -5.88 4.64 -14.52
N LEU A 39 -6.78 3.71 -14.84
CA LEU A 39 -7.16 2.61 -13.93
C LEU A 39 -5.98 1.71 -13.59
N ALA A 40 -5.16 1.34 -14.57
CA ALA A 40 -3.96 0.53 -14.37
C ALA A 40 -2.96 1.24 -13.46
N ALA A 41 -2.74 2.55 -13.67
CA ALA A 41 -1.87 3.35 -12.82
C ALA A 41 -2.37 3.42 -11.37
N VAL A 42 -3.68 3.65 -11.16
CA VAL A 42 -4.30 3.66 -9.82
C VAL A 42 -4.19 2.29 -9.15
N ALA A 43 -4.47 1.21 -9.87
CA ALA A 43 -4.36 -0.15 -9.36
C ALA A 43 -2.91 -0.48 -8.97
N LEU A 44 -1.94 -0.10 -9.79
CA LEU A 44 -0.51 -0.31 -9.54
C LEU A 44 -0.03 0.53 -8.35
N LEU A 45 -0.49 1.78 -8.23
CA LEU A 45 -0.19 2.63 -7.08
C LEU A 45 -0.78 2.07 -5.79
N ALA A 46 -2.03 1.60 -5.84
CA ALA A 46 -2.71 0.94 -4.72
C ALA A 46 -2.00 -0.36 -4.32
N TRP A 47 -1.56 -1.15 -5.29
CA TRP A 47 -0.79 -2.38 -5.07
C TRP A 47 0.57 -2.08 -4.42
N LEU A 48 1.32 -1.11 -4.94
CA LEU A 48 2.59 -0.66 -4.34
C LEU A 48 2.39 -0.09 -2.93
N TRP A 49 1.30 0.66 -2.72
CA TRP A 49 0.92 1.14 -1.39
C TRP A 49 0.65 -0.02 -0.45
N ARG A 50 -0.15 -1.01 -0.87
CA ARG A 50 -0.45 -2.20 -0.06
C ARG A 50 0.82 -2.97 0.27
N ARG A 51 1.75 -3.10 -0.67
CA ARG A 51 3.06 -3.76 -0.47
C ARG A 51 3.96 -2.99 0.50
N ARG A 52 3.93 -1.65 0.47
CA ARG A 52 4.77 -0.79 1.35
C ARG A 52 4.13 -0.43 2.69
N ARG A 53 2.81 -0.57 2.83
CA ARG A 53 2.05 -0.31 4.08
C ARG A 53 2.62 -1.02 5.31
N PRO A 54 2.93 -2.33 5.30
CA PRO A 54 3.43 -3.01 6.50
C PRO A 54 4.79 -2.47 6.94
N ALA A 55 5.70 -2.20 6.00
CA ALA A 55 7.00 -1.62 6.33
C ALA A 55 6.90 -0.19 6.86
N ARG A 56 5.98 0.62 6.31
CA ARG A 56 5.72 2.00 6.80
C ARG A 56 5.12 2.00 8.20
N ALA A 57 4.15 1.12 8.46
CA ALA A 57 3.51 1.00 9.77
C ALA A 57 4.53 0.59 10.85
N LEU A 58 5.39 -0.39 10.56
CA LEU A 58 6.46 -0.80 11.46
C LEU A 58 7.45 0.34 11.75
N ARG A 59 7.87 1.08 10.72
CA ARG A 59 8.74 2.26 10.88
C ARG A 59 8.09 3.37 11.70
N ALA A 60 6.79 3.61 11.52
CA ALA A 60 6.06 4.60 12.31
C ALA A 60 6.00 4.22 13.79
N ILE A 61 5.83 2.92 14.10
CA ILE A 61 5.85 2.43 15.48
C ILE A 61 7.26 2.55 16.08
N ALA A 62 8.30 2.17 15.32
CA ALA A 62 9.69 2.32 15.75
C ALA A 62 10.07 3.80 15.99
N ALA A 63 9.62 4.71 15.12
CA ALA A 63 9.85 6.15 15.28
C ALA A 63 9.12 6.71 16.51
N ALA A 64 7.86 6.30 16.73
CA ALA A 64 7.11 6.68 17.93
C ALA A 64 7.80 6.17 19.21
N ALA A 65 8.35 4.96 19.17
CA ALA A 65 9.13 4.41 20.28
C ALA A 65 10.41 5.21 20.56
N ALA A 66 11.16 5.55 19.51
CA ALA A 66 12.38 6.36 19.61
C ALA A 66 12.10 7.77 20.14
N GLN A 67 10.98 8.38 19.73
CA GLN A 67 10.53 9.68 20.19
C GLN A 67 9.76 9.63 21.53
N ARG A 68 9.61 8.44 22.12
CA ARG A 68 8.81 8.19 23.34
C ARG A 68 7.39 8.77 23.26
N GLN A 69 6.81 8.71 22.07
CA GLN A 69 5.45 9.18 21.79
C GLN A 69 4.42 8.10 22.11
N GLY A 70 3.81 8.22 23.28
CA GLY A 70 2.82 7.28 23.81
C GLY A 70 3.43 6.21 24.71
N THR A 71 2.58 5.44 25.40
CA THR A 71 3.04 4.46 26.38
C THR A 71 3.54 3.16 25.71
N PRO A 72 4.54 2.47 26.28
CA PRO A 72 5.01 1.17 25.79
C PRO A 72 3.88 0.14 25.52
N PRO A 73 2.88 -0.06 26.41
CA PRO A 73 1.79 -0.99 26.13
C PRO A 73 0.91 -0.58 24.94
N ALA A 74 0.69 0.73 24.74
CA ALA A 74 -0.08 1.22 23.59
C ALA A 74 0.68 0.98 22.27
N LEU A 75 1.99 1.22 22.24
CA LEU A 75 2.82 0.92 21.08
C LEU A 75 2.94 -0.59 20.82
N ALA A 76 3.00 -1.39 21.88
CA ALA A 76 3.01 -2.85 21.78
C ALA A 76 1.69 -3.39 21.22
N ALA A 77 0.54 -2.81 21.60
CA ALA A 77 -0.76 -3.14 20.99
C ALA A 77 -0.81 -2.78 19.50
N ARG A 78 -0.16 -1.68 19.07
CA ARG A 78 -0.02 -1.34 17.64
C ARG A 78 0.86 -2.33 16.90
N LEU A 79 1.94 -2.83 17.52
CA LEU A 79 2.78 -3.89 16.97
C LEU A 79 2.01 -5.21 16.81
N ASP A 80 1.18 -5.57 17.79
CA ASP A 80 0.27 -6.72 17.70
C ASP A 80 -0.71 -6.59 16.53
N ALA A 81 -1.39 -5.45 16.42
CA ALA A 81 -2.31 -5.19 15.32
C ALA A 81 -1.61 -5.23 13.96
N TRP A 82 -0.38 -4.73 13.87
CA TRP A 82 0.46 -4.83 12.69
C TRP A 82 0.74 -6.31 12.32
N ALA A 83 1.14 -7.13 13.29
CA ALA A 83 1.42 -8.55 13.06
C ALA A 83 0.17 -9.32 12.60
N ARG A 84 -0.99 -9.08 13.26
CA ARG A 84 -2.27 -9.65 12.83
C ARG A 84 -2.62 -9.29 11.40
N ALA A 85 -2.53 -8.01 11.05
CA ALA A 85 -2.83 -7.53 9.70
C ALA A 85 -1.84 -8.07 8.65
N ARG A 86 -0.56 -8.21 9.01
CA ARG A 86 0.51 -8.66 8.10
C ARG A 86 0.42 -10.15 7.79
N PHE A 87 0.10 -10.96 8.77
CA PHE A 87 0.05 -12.43 8.66
C PHE A 87 -1.38 -12.97 8.57
N HIS A 88 -2.39 -12.10 8.47
CA HIS A 88 -3.81 -12.47 8.42
C HIS A 88 -4.25 -13.34 9.60
N LEU A 89 -3.70 -13.08 10.78
CA LEU A 89 -4.00 -13.84 12.00
C LEU A 89 -5.14 -13.19 12.78
N GLN A 90 -6.05 -14.01 13.32
CA GLN A 90 -7.06 -13.51 14.27
C GLN A 90 -6.41 -13.05 15.58
N ARG A 91 -5.39 -13.79 16.05
CA ARG A 91 -4.63 -13.49 17.26
C ARG A 91 -3.15 -13.81 17.06
N VAL A 92 -2.28 -13.05 17.72
CA VAL A 92 -0.84 -13.31 17.78
C VAL A 92 -0.57 -14.22 18.98
N GLU A 93 -0.17 -15.45 18.71
CA GLU A 93 0.16 -16.44 19.73
C GLU A 93 1.42 -17.20 19.33
N ALA A 94 2.21 -17.63 20.31
CA ALA A 94 3.47 -18.35 20.08
C ALA A 94 3.24 -19.67 19.33
N ALA A 95 2.10 -20.33 19.56
CA ALA A 95 1.73 -21.58 18.89
C ALA A 95 1.33 -21.39 17.41
N ILE A 96 0.95 -20.18 17.00
CA ILE A 96 0.47 -19.88 15.65
C ILE A 96 1.57 -19.17 14.88
N CYS A 97 2.61 -19.93 14.48
CA CYS A 97 3.72 -19.39 13.71
C CYS A 97 3.38 -19.35 12.21
N PRO A 98 3.59 -18.21 11.52
CA PRO A 98 3.51 -18.15 10.06
C PRO A 98 4.57 -19.07 9.41
N PRO A 99 4.25 -19.78 8.30
CA PRO A 99 5.12 -20.81 7.73
C PRO A 99 6.46 -20.30 7.19
N VAL A 100 6.59 -18.99 6.97
CA VAL A 100 7.80 -18.35 6.41
C VAL A 100 8.78 -17.90 7.52
N LEU A 101 8.37 -18.02 8.79
CA LEU A 101 9.15 -17.58 9.94
C LEU A 101 9.74 -18.75 10.70
N ASP A 102 10.84 -18.50 11.38
CA ASP A 102 11.40 -19.42 12.37
C ASP A 102 10.46 -19.49 13.59
N PRO A 103 9.96 -20.68 13.97
CA PRO A 103 9.07 -20.86 15.12
C PRO A 103 9.64 -20.35 16.44
N VAL A 104 10.95 -20.52 16.66
CA VAL A 104 11.62 -20.09 17.90
C VAL A 104 11.69 -18.56 17.95
N ALA A 105 12.19 -17.94 16.89
CA ALA A 105 12.21 -16.48 16.80
C ALA A 105 10.80 -15.85 16.91
N TRP A 106 9.78 -16.53 16.39
CA TRP A 106 8.38 -16.10 16.53
C TRP A 106 7.91 -16.21 17.99
N SER A 107 8.08 -17.35 18.65
CA SER A 107 7.62 -17.54 20.03
C SER A 107 8.24 -16.52 20.97
N ASP A 108 9.55 -16.30 20.86
CA ASP A 108 10.29 -15.36 21.69
C ASP A 108 9.79 -13.93 21.49
N TRP A 109 9.53 -13.57 20.24
CA TRP A 109 8.99 -12.25 19.90
C TRP A 109 7.57 -12.05 20.46
N VAL A 110 6.71 -13.06 20.37
CA VAL A 110 5.33 -12.99 20.90
C VAL A 110 5.33 -12.91 22.43
N GLN A 111 6.19 -13.68 23.11
CA GLN A 111 6.30 -13.62 24.57
C GLN A 111 6.76 -12.24 25.05
N ALA A 112 7.81 -11.69 24.43
CA ALA A 112 8.29 -10.35 24.75
C ALA A 112 7.24 -9.26 24.45
N LEU A 113 6.48 -9.39 23.36
CA LEU A 113 5.39 -8.48 23.06
C LEU A 113 4.25 -8.56 24.10
N THR A 114 3.91 -9.77 24.53
CA THR A 114 2.87 -10.01 25.55
C THR A 114 3.28 -9.41 26.88
N HIS A 115 4.54 -9.59 27.26
CA HIS A 115 5.11 -8.99 28.47
C HIS A 115 4.99 -7.46 28.43
N LEU A 116 5.37 -6.81 27.33
CA LEU A 116 5.23 -5.34 27.20
C LEU A 116 3.79 -4.83 27.21
N ARG A 117 2.81 -5.65 26.84
CA ARG A 117 1.39 -5.25 26.81
C ARG A 117 0.71 -5.36 28.15
N PHE A 118 1.04 -6.39 28.93
CA PHE A 118 0.24 -6.76 30.10
C PHE A 118 1.04 -6.77 31.41
N ALA A 119 2.37 -6.83 31.36
CA ALA A 119 3.19 -6.71 32.56
C ALA A 119 3.37 -5.24 32.97
N PRO A 120 3.72 -4.96 34.24
CA PRO A 120 4.12 -3.63 34.67
C PRO A 120 5.22 -3.09 33.75
N PRO A 121 5.16 -1.82 33.32
CA PRO A 121 6.09 -1.29 32.35
C PRO A 121 7.51 -1.34 32.93
N PRO A 122 8.44 -2.11 32.33
CA PRO A 122 9.81 -2.09 32.77
C PRO A 122 10.41 -0.69 32.48
N PRO A 123 11.42 -0.25 33.23
CA PRO A 123 12.11 1.02 32.97
C PRO A 123 12.63 1.09 31.52
N ASP A 124 12.91 -0.07 30.93
CA ASP A 124 13.41 -0.30 29.58
C ASP A 124 12.32 -0.65 28.54
N GLY A 125 11.05 -0.33 28.82
CA GLY A 125 9.93 -0.69 27.92
C GLY A 125 10.07 -0.19 26.49
N TYR A 126 10.66 1.00 26.28
CA TYR A 126 10.90 1.54 24.94
C TYR A 126 12.06 0.85 24.21
N THR A 127 13.12 0.44 24.90
CA THR A 127 14.28 -0.24 24.29
C THR A 127 13.92 -1.68 23.90
N LEU A 128 13.12 -2.35 24.72
CA LEU A 128 12.53 -3.64 24.34
C LEU A 128 11.63 -3.50 23.10
N LEU A 129 10.85 -2.42 23.03
CA LEU A 129 9.96 -2.19 21.90
C LEU A 129 10.70 -1.86 20.59
N THR A 130 11.80 -1.11 20.66
CA THR A 130 12.67 -0.89 19.49
C THR A 130 13.36 -2.19 19.06
N ALA A 131 13.82 -3.02 20.00
CA ALA A 131 14.37 -4.34 19.70
C ALA A 131 13.34 -5.26 19.00
N LEU A 132 12.09 -5.27 19.46
CA LEU A 132 11.00 -5.99 18.80
C LEU A 132 10.72 -5.46 17.39
N CYS A 133 10.74 -4.14 17.19
CA CYS A 133 10.60 -3.54 15.87
C CYS A 133 11.72 -3.97 14.92
N GLU A 134 12.97 -3.99 15.39
CA GLU A 134 14.12 -4.42 14.57
C GLU A 134 14.05 -5.91 14.23
N ARG A 135 13.67 -6.77 15.19
CA ARG A 135 13.47 -8.20 14.94
C ARG A 135 12.33 -8.48 13.94
N ALA A 136 11.29 -7.64 13.94
CA ALA A 136 10.19 -7.72 12.98
C ALA A 136 10.49 -7.10 11.60
N ARG A 137 11.56 -6.29 11.49
CA ARG A 137 11.96 -5.60 10.27
C ARG A 137 12.20 -6.52 9.06
N PRO A 138 12.88 -7.67 9.16
CA PRO A 138 13.00 -8.60 8.03
C PRO A 138 11.65 -9.15 7.55
N TRP A 139 10.68 -9.35 8.46
CA TRP A 139 9.36 -9.88 8.13
C TRP A 139 8.51 -8.88 7.33
N SER A 140 8.79 -7.58 7.49
CA SER A 140 8.18 -6.52 6.68
C SER A 140 8.61 -6.54 5.20
N ARG A 141 9.75 -7.18 4.88
CA ARG A 141 10.34 -7.19 3.52
C ARG A 141 10.11 -8.50 2.77
N ARG A 142 10.00 -9.63 3.46
CA ARG A 142 9.79 -10.95 2.86
C ARG A 142 8.31 -11.12 2.47
N ALA A 143 7.95 -10.68 1.26
CA ALA A 143 6.70 -10.94 0.55
C ALA A 143 6.94 -10.93 -0.97
#